data_AF-A0A926LG76-F1
#
_entry.id   AF-A0A926LG76-F1
#
_cell.length_a   1.000
_cell.length_b   1.000
_cell.length_c   1.000
_cell.angle_alpha   90.00
_cell.angle_beta   90.00
_cell.angle_gamma   90.00
#
_symmetry.space_group_name_H-M   'P 1'
#
loop_
_entity.id
_entity.type
_entity.pdbx_description
1 polymer ?
#
loop_
_entity_poly.entity_id
_entity_poly.type
_entity_poly.pdbx_seq_one_letter_code
_entity_poly.pdbx_strand_id
1 'polypeptide(L)'
;MTRPAVSVSPYWELTFDADGDPEARGRDRLLTGVGRRDVRELLVFAHGWNNDRSGATKLYDGFFAPVRELAPRARVGYVGVVWPSMRFSDEPIPDFPRAAVAPLPARPVLDKDTRHALLETFPGRATVVERIARLLEQQPREEAELEEFGRLVRTLVELVPPGPQALFAADTLSEGVPQDGPAMLHGPTAEACEEFARALARLEAPDGATGPSFALPNPWHGAHELLRQATYFAMKRRAGTVGERGLGRVIGQLAAGAPGVRVHLVGHSFGGRLVSFALRGLPRGVRTVKSLTLLQGAFSHYAFAARLPHDTRAGGVLQGQHNRVDGPVVCCYSRHDQALSTMYPLASRMAGHDRELAGLDVGRALSAKWGAMGHDGVQAVPGTRSLTLAEALRGPLPASGCVNVDAAAVVRRGGPPAGAHSDIVHRELAQLVLAAGRVG
;
A
#
# COMPACT_ATOMS: atom_id res chain seq x y z
N MET A 1 33.72 2.86 -16.05
CA MET A 1 32.61 1.88 -16.02
C MET A 1 31.54 2.44 -15.08
N THR A 2 30.33 2.69 -15.58
CA THR A 2 29.21 3.16 -14.76
C THR A 2 28.80 2.05 -13.79
N ARG A 3 28.72 2.36 -12.49
CA ARG A 3 28.29 1.43 -11.46
C ARG A 3 26.84 0.99 -11.75
N PRO A 4 26.50 -0.30 -11.71
CA PRO A 4 25.11 -0.73 -11.93
C PRO A 4 24.19 -0.10 -10.89
N ALA A 5 22.96 0.23 -11.29
CA ALA A 5 21.97 0.91 -10.44
C ALA A 5 21.53 0.06 -9.23
N VAL A 6 21.78 -1.26 -9.28
CA VAL A 6 21.52 -2.24 -8.22
C VAL A 6 22.76 -3.15 -8.10
N SER A 7 23.15 -3.49 -6.88
CA SER A 7 24.35 -4.24 -6.52
C SER A 7 24.22 -5.76 -6.64
N VAL A 8 22.99 -6.27 -6.76
CA VAL A 8 22.69 -7.69 -6.93
C VAL A 8 22.55 -8.09 -8.41
N SER A 9 22.81 -9.37 -8.70
CA SER A 9 22.73 -9.93 -10.05
C SER A 9 22.38 -11.42 -10.00
N PRO A 10 21.56 -11.93 -10.94
CA PRO A 10 20.84 -11.18 -11.96
C PRO A 10 19.65 -10.38 -11.39
N TYR A 11 19.47 -9.14 -11.86
CA TYR A 11 18.38 -8.26 -11.48
C TYR A 11 17.52 -7.88 -12.70
N TRP A 12 16.21 -7.90 -12.52
CA TRP A 12 15.23 -7.42 -13.49
C TRP A 12 14.32 -6.37 -12.85
N GLU A 13 13.97 -5.36 -13.63
CA GLU A 13 12.91 -4.44 -13.28
C GLU A 13 11.66 -4.81 -14.09
N LEU A 14 10.55 -5.02 -13.39
CA LEU A 14 9.26 -5.32 -14.00
C LEU A 14 8.33 -4.12 -13.78
N THR A 15 8.18 -3.31 -14.83
CA THR A 15 7.38 -2.09 -14.79
C THR A 15 5.97 -2.34 -15.30
N PHE A 16 4.97 -1.88 -14.57
CA PHE A 16 3.56 -1.93 -14.95
C PHE A 16 3.01 -0.52 -15.14
N ASP A 17 1.99 -0.39 -15.99
CA ASP A 17 1.14 0.80 -16.04
C ASP A 17 -0.02 0.73 -15.01
N ALA A 18 -0.94 1.69 -15.09
CA ALA A 18 -2.06 1.80 -14.16
C ALA A 18 -3.11 0.68 -14.31
N ASP A 19 -3.18 0.04 -15.47
CA ASP A 19 -4.11 -1.04 -15.79
C ASP A 19 -3.52 -2.43 -15.49
N GLY A 20 -2.26 -2.46 -15.09
CA GLY A 20 -1.53 -3.68 -14.76
C GLY A 20 -0.89 -4.34 -15.98
N ASP A 21 -0.76 -3.63 -17.11
CA ASP A 21 -0.04 -4.16 -18.26
C ASP A 21 1.47 -3.99 -18.07
N PRO A 22 2.27 -5.07 -18.18
CA PRO A 22 3.71 -5.00 -18.02
C PRO A 22 4.40 -4.44 -19.26
N GLU A 23 5.45 -3.65 -19.06
CA GLU A 23 6.38 -3.24 -20.11
C GLU A 23 6.99 -4.48 -20.78
N ALA A 24 6.72 -4.65 -22.07
CA ALA A 24 6.96 -5.90 -22.78
C ALA A 24 8.44 -6.31 -22.75
N ARG A 25 9.40 -5.37 -22.92
CA ARG A 25 10.82 -5.72 -22.96
C ARG A 25 11.33 -6.15 -21.59
N GLY A 26 10.91 -5.48 -20.51
CA GLY A 26 11.21 -5.86 -19.14
C GLY A 26 10.69 -7.26 -18.81
N ARG A 27 9.41 -7.50 -19.11
CA ARG A 27 8.77 -8.83 -18.95
C ARG A 27 9.52 -9.91 -19.72
N ASP A 28 9.75 -9.73 -21.02
CA ASP A 28 10.33 -10.77 -21.86
C ASP A 28 11.79 -11.07 -21.49
N ARG A 29 12.54 -10.05 -21.05
CA ARG A 29 13.89 -10.23 -20.48
C ARG A 29 13.87 -11.02 -19.17
N LEU A 30 12.87 -10.83 -18.31
CA LEU A 30 12.69 -11.63 -17.11
C LEU A 30 12.36 -13.09 -17.47
N LEU A 31 11.33 -13.32 -18.28
CA LEU A 31 10.88 -14.66 -18.68
C LEU A 31 12.00 -15.48 -19.31
N THR A 32 12.75 -14.87 -20.23
CA THR A 32 13.89 -15.53 -20.89
C THR A 32 15.10 -15.64 -19.95
N GLY A 33 15.32 -14.62 -19.12
CA GLY A 33 16.50 -14.49 -18.27
C GLY A 33 16.53 -15.51 -17.14
N VAL A 34 15.39 -15.84 -16.54
CA VAL A 34 15.29 -16.84 -15.46
C VAL A 34 15.86 -18.18 -15.90
N GLY A 35 15.43 -18.68 -17.06
CA GLY A 35 15.95 -19.94 -17.62
C GLY A 35 17.42 -19.84 -18.04
N ARG A 36 17.81 -18.78 -18.76
CA ARG A 36 19.20 -18.60 -19.24
C ARG A 36 20.23 -18.44 -18.12
N ARG A 37 19.82 -17.93 -16.96
CA ARG A 37 20.68 -17.74 -15.79
C ARG A 37 20.57 -18.86 -14.76
N ASP A 38 19.79 -19.91 -15.06
CA ASP A 38 19.51 -21.05 -14.16
C ASP A 38 19.08 -20.59 -12.75
N VAL A 39 18.21 -19.59 -12.69
CA VAL A 39 17.63 -19.10 -11.44
C VAL A 39 16.65 -20.13 -10.89
N ARG A 40 16.78 -20.44 -9.60
CA ARG A 40 15.90 -21.37 -8.88
C ARG A 40 15.02 -20.67 -7.86
N GLU A 41 15.54 -19.64 -7.20
CA GLU A 41 14.80 -18.85 -6.22
C GLU A 41 14.69 -17.43 -6.76
N LEU A 42 13.48 -16.98 -7.08
CA LEU A 42 13.20 -15.65 -7.62
C LEU A 42 12.56 -14.78 -6.54
N LEU A 43 13.32 -13.83 -6.00
CA LEU A 43 12.81 -12.84 -5.06
C LEU A 43 12.16 -11.70 -5.84
N VAL A 44 10.85 -11.48 -5.63
CA VAL A 44 10.09 -10.43 -6.29
C VAL A 44 9.61 -9.44 -5.23
N PHE A 45 10.11 -8.21 -5.29
CA PHE A 45 9.77 -7.16 -4.32
C PHE A 45 8.98 -6.04 -4.98
N ALA A 46 7.77 -5.78 -4.47
CA ALA A 46 6.99 -4.58 -4.76
C ALA A 46 7.10 -3.55 -3.64
N HIS A 47 7.57 -2.36 -3.99
CA HIS A 47 7.60 -1.20 -3.11
C HIS A 47 6.19 -0.70 -2.79
N GLY A 48 6.09 0.03 -1.68
CA GLY A 48 4.91 0.75 -1.27
C GLY A 48 4.65 2.01 -2.08
N TRP A 49 4.16 3.03 -1.40
CA TRP A 49 3.94 4.33 -2.02
C TRP A 49 5.25 5.08 -2.22
N ASN A 50 5.63 5.33 -3.48
CA ASN A 50 6.90 5.95 -3.81
C ASN A 50 6.79 6.84 -5.05
N ASN A 51 7.35 8.04 -5.00
CA ASN A 51 7.11 9.10 -5.99
C ASN A 51 7.93 8.95 -7.26
N ASP A 52 9.05 8.23 -7.21
CA ASP A 52 9.93 8.09 -8.36
C ASP A 52 10.67 6.75 -8.41
N ARG A 53 11.07 6.37 -9.62
CA ARG A 53 11.76 5.12 -9.92
C ARG A 53 13.13 5.00 -9.22
N SER A 54 13.82 6.12 -8.98
CA SER A 54 15.14 6.11 -8.35
C SER A 54 15.04 5.73 -6.87
N GLY A 55 14.00 6.21 -6.17
CA GLY A 55 13.67 5.80 -4.81
C GLY A 55 13.38 4.31 -4.71
N ALA A 56 12.62 3.76 -5.68
CA ALA A 56 12.28 2.35 -5.73
C ALA A 56 13.53 1.49 -5.91
N THR A 57 14.39 1.89 -6.83
CA THR A 57 15.63 1.19 -7.14
C THR A 57 16.59 1.19 -5.94
N LYS A 58 16.70 2.32 -5.22
CA LYS A 58 17.51 2.40 -3.98
C LYS A 58 16.96 1.49 -2.88
N LEU A 59 15.62 1.44 -2.71
CA LEU A 59 14.98 0.53 -1.76
C LEU A 59 15.30 -0.92 -2.10
N TYR A 60 15.17 -1.31 -3.37
CA TYR A 60 15.47 -2.67 -3.82
C TYR A 60 16.93 -3.02 -3.66
N ASP A 61 17.84 -2.12 -4.01
CA ASP A 61 19.28 -2.32 -3.82
C ASP A 61 19.62 -2.56 -2.35
N GLY A 62 19.16 -1.66 -1.46
CA GLY A 62 19.40 -1.78 -0.03
C GLY A 62 18.83 -3.06 0.57
N PHE A 63 17.60 -3.44 0.18
CA PHE A 63 16.94 -4.63 0.71
C PHE A 63 17.57 -5.93 0.22
N PHE A 64 17.96 -6.00 -1.05
CA PHE A 64 18.55 -7.22 -1.63
C PHE A 64 20.04 -7.38 -1.36
N ALA A 65 20.78 -6.30 -1.07
CA ALA A 65 22.22 -6.33 -0.79
C ALA A 65 22.68 -7.48 0.13
N PRO A 66 22.07 -7.74 1.31
CA PRO A 66 22.52 -8.80 2.21
C PRO A 66 22.26 -10.23 1.71
N VAL A 67 21.40 -10.44 0.71
CA VAL A 67 20.94 -11.78 0.30
C VAL A 67 22.09 -12.66 -0.19
N ARG A 68 23.07 -12.09 -0.90
CA ARG A 68 24.23 -12.86 -1.41
C ARG A 68 25.08 -13.45 -0.30
N GLU A 69 25.17 -12.78 0.84
CA GLU A 69 25.90 -13.27 2.02
C GLU A 69 25.06 -14.25 2.83
N LEU A 70 23.73 -14.04 2.87
CA LEU A 70 22.81 -14.87 3.63
C LEU A 70 22.52 -16.23 2.95
N ALA A 71 22.54 -16.28 1.61
CA ALA A 71 22.30 -17.49 0.82
C ALA A 71 23.33 -17.66 -0.32
N PRO A 72 24.63 -17.84 0.01
CA PRO A 72 25.72 -17.82 -0.98
C PRO A 72 25.69 -19.00 -1.97
N ARG A 73 24.99 -20.09 -1.63
CA ARG A 73 24.85 -21.29 -2.48
C ARG A 73 23.57 -21.30 -3.31
N ALA A 74 22.61 -20.43 -2.97
CA ALA A 74 21.33 -20.37 -3.66
C ALA A 74 21.47 -19.70 -5.04
N ARG A 75 20.76 -20.23 -6.03
CA ARG A 75 20.69 -19.64 -7.38
C ARG A 75 19.59 -18.59 -7.41
N VAL A 76 19.88 -17.44 -6.80
CA VAL A 76 18.91 -16.36 -6.59
C VAL A 76 18.86 -15.41 -7.78
N GLY A 77 17.64 -15.06 -8.21
CA GLY A 77 17.36 -13.92 -9.08
C GLY A 77 16.51 -12.89 -8.37
N TYR A 78 16.62 -11.62 -8.78
CA TYR A 78 15.99 -10.49 -8.10
C TYR A 78 15.09 -9.72 -9.06
N VAL A 79 13.87 -9.39 -8.63
CA VAL A 79 12.93 -8.58 -9.38
C VAL A 79 12.44 -7.42 -8.52
N GLY A 80 12.64 -6.19 -9.01
CA GLY A 80 11.97 -5.01 -8.49
C GLY A 80 10.73 -4.71 -9.32
N VAL A 81 9.56 -4.62 -8.68
CA VAL A 81 8.29 -4.27 -9.35
C VAL A 81 8.11 -2.76 -9.32
N VAL A 82 8.06 -2.12 -10.48
CA VAL A 82 7.78 -0.67 -10.57
C VAL A 82 6.34 -0.51 -11.03
N TRP A 83 5.56 0.27 -10.29
CA TRP A 83 4.17 0.51 -10.61
C TRP A 83 3.84 1.98 -10.32
N PRO A 84 2.84 2.58 -11.01
CA PRO A 84 2.63 4.02 -10.92
C PRO A 84 2.01 4.35 -9.55
N SER A 85 2.82 4.87 -8.64
CA SER A 85 2.45 5.16 -7.26
C SER A 85 2.92 6.57 -6.88
N MET A 86 2.24 7.28 -5.99
CA MET A 86 2.71 8.58 -5.48
C MET A 86 2.17 8.96 -4.12
N ARG A 87 2.97 9.65 -3.34
CA ARG A 87 2.67 10.28 -2.06
C ARG A 87 2.76 11.80 -2.21
N PHE A 88 1.90 12.53 -1.50
CA PHE A 88 2.01 13.99 -1.38
C PHE A 88 3.27 14.36 -0.58
N SER A 89 4.06 15.31 -1.08
CA SER A 89 5.33 15.72 -0.46
C SER A 89 5.12 16.39 0.90
N ASP A 90 3.99 17.09 1.03
CA ASP A 90 3.60 17.85 2.20
C ASP A 90 2.97 17.01 3.30
N GLU A 91 2.82 15.69 3.16
CA GLU A 91 1.92 14.88 3.99
C GLU A 91 2.44 14.66 5.43
N PRO A 92 1.93 15.38 6.46
CA PRO A 92 1.70 14.83 7.78
C PRO A 92 0.47 13.94 7.74
N ILE A 93 0.52 12.89 8.54
CA ILE A 93 -0.53 11.90 8.68
C ILE A 93 -1.66 12.50 9.52
N PRO A 94 -2.93 12.39 9.09
CA PRO A 94 -4.07 12.78 9.89
C PRO A 94 -4.06 12.00 11.24
N ASP A 95 -4.21 12.73 12.34
CA ASP A 95 -4.28 12.29 13.75
C ASP A 95 -2.96 12.13 14.57
N PHE A 96 -1.89 12.90 14.29
CA PHE A 96 -0.80 13.13 15.28
C PHE A 96 -0.33 14.60 15.35
N PRO A 97 0.00 15.12 16.55
CA PRO A 97 0.51 16.47 16.72
C PRO A 97 1.85 16.66 16.01
N ARG A 98 2.01 17.83 15.38
CA ARG A 98 3.21 18.24 14.65
C ARG A 98 4.42 18.29 15.60
N ALA A 99 5.44 17.45 15.36
CA ALA A 99 6.79 17.78 15.81
C ALA A 99 7.36 18.82 14.84
N ALA A 100 7.69 19.99 15.36
CA ALA A 100 8.16 21.13 14.60
C ALA A 100 9.51 20.85 13.91
N VAL A 101 9.51 20.54 12.61
CA VAL A 101 10.70 20.70 11.76
C VAL A 101 10.30 20.93 10.29
N ALA A 102 10.77 22.05 9.73
CA ALA A 102 10.58 22.61 8.38
C ALA A 102 9.19 23.23 8.06
N PRO A 103 9.14 24.43 7.44
CA PRO A 103 7.89 25.03 6.99
C PRO A 103 7.30 24.17 5.87
N LEU A 104 6.13 23.60 6.13
CA LEU A 104 5.31 22.95 5.11
C LEU A 104 4.90 24.00 4.06
N PRO A 105 4.73 23.60 2.78
CA PRO A 105 4.09 24.48 1.80
C PRO A 105 2.72 24.93 2.33
N ALA A 106 2.38 26.19 2.09
CA ALA A 106 1.12 26.77 2.56
C ALA A 106 -0.05 26.04 1.90
N ARG A 107 -0.76 25.19 2.66
CA ARG A 107 -2.05 24.67 2.22
C ARG A 107 -2.95 25.86 1.86
N PRO A 108 -3.76 25.75 0.81
CA PRO A 108 -4.07 24.53 0.03
C PRO A 108 -3.24 24.35 -1.25
N VAL A 109 -2.13 25.09 -1.46
CA VAL A 109 -1.36 25.08 -2.72
C VAL A 109 -0.52 23.80 -2.88
N LEU A 110 -0.49 23.25 -4.10
CA LEU A 110 0.38 22.13 -4.43
C LEU A 110 1.82 22.61 -4.65
N ASP A 111 2.76 22.02 -3.92
CA ASP A 111 4.18 22.22 -4.20
C ASP A 111 4.59 21.60 -5.55
N LYS A 112 5.75 22.02 -6.05
CA LYS A 112 6.28 21.58 -7.35
C LYS A 112 6.45 20.07 -7.44
N ASP A 113 6.89 19.42 -6.36
CA ASP A 113 7.18 17.99 -6.36
C ASP A 113 5.89 17.17 -6.34
N THR A 114 4.89 17.59 -5.56
CA THR A 114 3.54 17.02 -5.54
C THR A 114 2.87 17.17 -6.91
N ARG A 115 2.97 18.35 -7.53
CA ARG A 115 2.43 18.57 -8.88
C ARG A 115 3.12 17.71 -9.93
N HIS A 116 4.45 17.58 -9.87
CA HIS A 116 5.19 16.68 -10.77
C HIS A 116 4.79 15.22 -10.57
N ALA A 117 4.67 14.76 -9.32
CA ALA A 117 4.25 13.40 -9.01
C ALA A 117 2.82 13.08 -9.53
N LEU A 118 1.88 14.05 -9.46
CA LEU A 118 0.54 13.90 -10.03
C LEU A 118 0.61 13.71 -11.56
N LEU A 119 1.45 14.46 -12.26
CA LEU A 119 1.61 14.36 -13.71
C LEU A 119 2.19 13.01 -14.14
N GLU A 120 3.22 12.52 -13.43
CA GLU A 120 3.83 11.22 -13.70
C GLU A 120 2.87 10.05 -13.38
N THR A 121 2.08 10.17 -12.32
CA THR A 121 1.20 9.10 -11.83
C THR A 121 -0.11 8.98 -12.61
N PHE A 122 -0.53 10.07 -13.24
CA PHE A 122 -1.75 10.17 -14.04
C PHE A 122 -1.41 10.70 -15.45
N PRO A 123 -0.69 9.90 -16.27
CA PRO A 123 -0.32 10.30 -17.61
C PRO A 123 -1.57 10.63 -18.45
N GLY A 124 -1.46 11.66 -19.29
CA GLY A 124 -2.60 12.16 -20.09
C GLY A 124 -3.60 13.03 -19.32
N ARG A 125 -3.43 13.23 -18.01
CA ARG A 125 -4.30 14.09 -17.18
C ARG A 125 -3.72 15.48 -16.89
N ALA A 126 -2.71 15.92 -17.66
CA ALA A 126 -2.02 17.19 -17.41
C ALA A 126 -2.97 18.39 -17.28
N THR A 127 -3.90 18.57 -18.22
CA THR A 127 -4.87 19.68 -18.16
C THR A 127 -5.76 19.66 -16.91
N VAL A 128 -6.10 18.46 -16.41
CA VAL A 128 -6.89 18.28 -15.18
C VAL A 128 -6.04 18.65 -13.96
N VAL A 129 -4.82 18.13 -13.85
CA VAL A 129 -3.88 18.45 -12.76
C VAL A 129 -3.63 19.96 -12.70
N GLU A 130 -3.43 20.60 -13.85
CA GLU A 130 -3.20 22.04 -13.99
C GLU A 130 -4.42 22.89 -13.61
N ARG A 131 -5.63 22.39 -13.85
CA ARG A 131 -6.85 23.09 -13.40
C ARG A 131 -7.06 22.92 -11.90
N ILE A 132 -6.83 21.73 -11.35
CA ILE A 132 -6.86 21.45 -9.90
C ILE A 132 -5.88 22.36 -9.15
N ALA A 133 -4.62 22.42 -9.61
CA ALA A 133 -3.61 23.28 -9.00
C ALA A 133 -4.04 24.76 -8.99
N ARG A 134 -4.55 25.27 -10.11
CA ARG A 134 -5.03 26.66 -10.21
C ARG A 134 -6.21 26.95 -9.28
N LEU A 135 -7.17 26.02 -9.14
CA LEU A 135 -8.30 26.21 -8.23
C LEU A 135 -7.84 26.27 -6.77
N LEU A 136 -6.88 25.42 -6.39
CA LEU A 136 -6.26 25.46 -5.06
C LEU A 136 -5.45 26.74 -4.81
N GLU A 137 -4.81 27.29 -5.84
CA GLU A 137 -4.11 28.58 -5.73
C GLU A 137 -5.08 29.77 -5.63
N GLN A 138 -6.16 29.77 -6.41
CA GLN A 138 -7.08 30.90 -6.53
C GLN A 138 -8.13 30.96 -5.41
N GLN A 139 -8.54 29.79 -4.87
CA GLN A 139 -9.55 29.65 -3.82
C GLN A 139 -10.80 30.51 -4.06
N PRO A 140 -11.50 30.36 -5.21
CA PRO A 140 -12.71 31.13 -5.49
C PRO A 140 -13.77 30.92 -4.40
N ARG A 141 -14.64 31.93 -4.23
CA ARG A 141 -15.64 31.95 -3.16
C ARG A 141 -16.93 31.23 -3.54
N GLU A 142 -17.15 31.05 -4.84
CA GLU A 142 -18.34 30.41 -5.38
C GLU A 142 -18.32 28.91 -5.11
N GLU A 143 -19.39 28.39 -4.49
CA GLU A 143 -19.55 26.96 -4.21
C GLU A 143 -19.48 26.08 -5.48
N ALA A 144 -19.95 26.62 -6.61
CA ALA A 144 -19.87 25.96 -7.91
C ALA A 144 -18.42 25.62 -8.33
N GLU A 145 -17.43 26.40 -7.92
CA GLU A 145 -16.01 26.13 -8.21
C GLU A 145 -15.44 25.00 -7.33
N LEU A 146 -15.95 24.82 -6.10
CA LEU A 146 -15.64 23.63 -5.29
C LEU A 146 -16.26 22.37 -5.90
N GLU A 147 -17.47 22.44 -6.44
CA GLU A 147 -18.07 21.31 -7.16
C GLU A 147 -17.31 20.94 -8.44
N GLU A 148 -16.86 21.96 -9.19
CA GLU A 148 -15.97 21.77 -10.33
C GLU A 148 -14.64 21.13 -9.91
N PHE A 149 -14.05 21.58 -8.81
CA PHE A 149 -12.86 20.96 -8.22
C PHE A 149 -13.10 19.47 -7.95
N GLY A 150 -14.20 19.10 -7.29
CA GLY A 150 -14.54 17.70 -7.02
C GLY A 150 -14.72 16.88 -8.30
N ARG A 151 -15.36 17.46 -9.33
CA ARG A 151 -15.49 16.80 -10.64
C ARG A 151 -14.13 16.55 -11.29
N LEU A 152 -13.20 17.50 -11.20
CA LEU A 152 -11.84 17.34 -11.68
C LEU A 152 -11.07 16.27 -10.89
N VAL A 153 -11.20 16.24 -9.56
CA VAL A 153 -10.60 15.19 -8.72
C VAL A 153 -11.12 13.82 -9.12
N ARG A 154 -12.45 13.64 -9.27
CA ARG A 154 -13.07 12.39 -9.76
C ARG A 154 -12.54 11.99 -11.14
N THR A 155 -12.35 12.96 -12.03
CA THR A 155 -11.82 12.75 -13.39
C THR A 155 -10.35 12.33 -13.35
N LEU A 156 -9.56 12.94 -12.46
CA LEU A 156 -8.14 12.62 -12.28
C LEU A 156 -7.96 11.17 -11.79
N VAL A 157 -8.73 10.77 -10.77
CA VAL A 157 -8.58 9.45 -10.15
C VAL A 157 -9.43 8.36 -10.80
N GLU A 158 -10.08 8.66 -11.92
CA GLU A 158 -10.96 7.76 -12.68
C GLU A 158 -11.83 6.84 -11.80
N LEU A 159 -12.97 7.37 -11.36
CA LEU A 159 -14.03 6.56 -10.77
C LEU A 159 -15.12 6.36 -11.80
N VAL A 160 -15.04 5.25 -12.53
CA VAL A 160 -16.21 4.71 -13.22
C VAL A 160 -17.00 3.90 -12.17
N PRO A 161 -18.23 4.30 -11.77
CA PRO A 161 -19.07 3.53 -10.85
C PRO A 161 -19.74 2.33 -11.56
N PRO A 162 -20.39 1.42 -10.80
CA PRO A 162 -19.80 0.20 -10.28
C PRO A 162 -19.33 -0.77 -11.38
N GLY A 163 -18.11 -1.31 -11.22
CA GLY A 163 -17.52 -2.33 -12.08
C GLY A 163 -16.50 -3.17 -11.31
N PRO A 164 -15.86 -4.18 -11.93
CA PRO A 164 -14.85 -5.02 -11.28
C PRO A 164 -13.72 -4.24 -10.58
N GLN A 165 -13.50 -2.98 -10.99
CA GLN A 165 -12.48 -2.09 -10.47
C GLN A 165 -12.69 -1.69 -9.00
N ALA A 166 -13.95 -1.59 -8.52
CA ALA A 166 -14.24 -1.26 -7.12
C ALA A 166 -13.74 -2.37 -6.18
N LEU A 167 -13.78 -3.63 -6.63
CA LEU A 167 -13.26 -4.79 -5.89
C LEU A 167 -11.74 -4.69 -5.63
N PHE A 168 -10.99 -3.98 -6.49
CA PHE A 168 -9.55 -3.80 -6.28
C PHE A 168 -9.23 -2.77 -5.22
N ALA A 169 -10.18 -1.90 -4.84
CA ALA A 169 -10.04 -0.93 -3.75
C ALA A 169 -10.65 -1.43 -2.43
N ALA A 170 -11.57 -2.41 -2.49
CA ALA A 170 -12.24 -2.99 -1.34
C ALA A 170 -11.28 -3.76 -0.42
N ASP A 171 -11.53 -3.75 0.88
CA ASP A 171 -10.82 -4.60 1.85
C ASP A 171 -11.65 -5.79 2.31
N THR A 172 -12.97 -5.62 2.27
CA THR A 172 -13.97 -6.62 2.66
C THR A 172 -14.99 -6.75 1.55
N LEU A 173 -15.66 -7.89 1.49
CA LEU A 173 -16.72 -8.19 0.54
C LEU A 173 -17.92 -8.75 1.31
N SER A 174 -19.10 -8.19 1.07
CA SER A 174 -20.37 -8.71 1.61
C SER A 174 -21.16 -9.36 0.48
N GLU A 175 -21.71 -10.55 0.73
CA GLU A 175 -22.50 -11.27 -0.27
C GLU A 175 -23.72 -10.44 -0.71
N GLY A 176 -23.88 -10.27 -2.03
CA GLY A 176 -25.03 -9.58 -2.62
C GLY A 176 -25.01 -8.05 -2.52
N VAL A 177 -23.96 -7.44 -1.98
CA VAL A 177 -23.85 -5.97 -1.84
C VAL A 177 -22.87 -5.42 -2.89
N PRO A 178 -23.31 -4.55 -3.81
CA PRO A 178 -22.43 -3.84 -4.72
C PRO A 178 -21.34 -3.08 -3.96
N GLN A 179 -20.11 -3.11 -4.47
CA GLN A 179 -19.03 -2.35 -3.90
C GLN A 179 -18.97 -0.99 -4.57
N ASP A 180 -19.15 0.07 -3.77
CA ASP A 180 -19.04 1.44 -4.22
C ASP A 180 -17.66 2.03 -3.87
N GLY A 181 -17.27 3.07 -4.61
CA GLY A 181 -16.10 3.88 -4.24
C GLY A 181 -16.32 4.64 -2.92
N PRO A 182 -15.28 5.28 -2.36
CA PRO A 182 -15.40 6.00 -1.09
C PRO A 182 -16.45 7.11 -1.16
N ALA A 183 -17.28 7.25 -0.12
CA ALA A 183 -18.43 8.16 -0.08
C ALA A 183 -18.08 9.62 -0.40
N MET A 184 -16.88 10.07 0.00
CA MET A 184 -16.35 11.41 -0.27
C MET A 184 -16.27 11.76 -1.77
N LEU A 185 -16.39 10.78 -2.67
CA LEU A 185 -16.32 10.98 -4.12
C LEU A 185 -17.68 10.90 -4.82
N HIS A 186 -18.76 10.52 -4.12
CA HIS A 186 -20.09 10.34 -4.71
C HIS A 186 -21.12 11.39 -4.27
N GLY A 187 -20.88 12.09 -3.16
CA GLY A 187 -21.74 13.17 -2.65
C GLY A 187 -21.35 14.58 -3.13
N PRO A 188 -22.04 15.61 -2.61
CA PRO A 188 -21.67 17.02 -2.80
C PRO A 188 -20.23 17.26 -2.37
N THR A 189 -19.44 17.89 -3.23
CA THR A 189 -18.04 18.16 -2.97
C THR A 189 -17.87 19.16 -1.84
N ALA A 190 -18.73 20.18 -1.77
CA ALA A 190 -18.71 21.18 -0.73
C ALA A 190 -18.82 20.54 0.68
N GLU A 191 -19.75 19.60 0.87
CA GLU A 191 -19.94 18.89 2.14
C GLU A 191 -18.69 18.10 2.55
N ALA A 192 -18.10 17.34 1.62
CA ALA A 192 -16.89 16.57 1.87
C ALA A 192 -15.71 17.49 2.24
N CYS A 193 -15.53 18.59 1.50
CA CYS A 193 -14.50 19.59 1.77
C CYS A 193 -14.72 20.25 3.14
N GLU A 194 -15.94 20.62 3.52
CA GLU A 194 -16.20 21.17 4.85
C GLU A 194 -15.92 20.16 5.98
N GLU A 195 -16.27 18.89 5.78
CA GLU A 195 -15.99 17.83 6.75
C GLU A 195 -14.47 17.68 6.95
N PHE A 196 -13.70 17.63 5.87
CA PHE A 196 -12.24 17.60 5.93
C PHE A 196 -11.65 18.86 6.57
N ALA A 197 -12.14 20.05 6.20
CA ALA A 197 -11.67 21.31 6.77
C ALA A 197 -11.93 21.38 8.28
N ARG A 198 -13.12 20.95 8.73
CA ARG A 198 -13.46 20.82 10.16
C ARG A 198 -12.53 19.84 10.88
N ALA A 199 -12.25 18.68 10.27
CA ALA A 199 -11.36 17.68 10.84
C ALA A 199 -9.93 18.23 10.99
N LEU A 200 -9.39 18.86 9.94
CA LEU A 200 -8.07 19.51 9.97
C LEU A 200 -7.98 20.61 11.02
N ALA A 201 -8.99 21.48 11.12
CA ALA A 201 -9.01 22.54 12.12
C ALA A 201 -8.99 22.02 13.57
N ARG A 202 -9.66 20.90 13.84
CA ARG A 202 -9.61 20.24 15.17
C ARG A 202 -8.22 19.68 15.48
N LEU A 203 -7.51 19.17 14.48
CA LEU A 203 -6.16 18.62 14.64
C LEU A 203 -5.09 19.70 14.85
N GLU A 204 -5.33 20.91 14.34
CA GLU A 204 -4.41 22.04 14.48
C GLU A 204 -4.67 22.89 15.73
N ALA A 205 -5.75 22.60 16.47
CA ALA A 205 -6.05 23.28 17.73
C ALA A 205 -5.05 22.85 18.83
N PRO A 206 -4.45 23.79 19.59
CA PRO A 206 -3.52 23.45 20.66
C PRO A 206 -4.21 22.68 21.80
N ASP A 207 -3.49 21.72 22.39
CA ASP A 207 -3.96 20.94 23.55
C ASP A 207 -4.44 21.87 24.68
N GLY A 208 -5.70 21.71 25.11
CA GLY A 208 -6.31 22.49 26.19
C GLY A 208 -7.14 23.70 25.76
N ALA A 209 -7.30 23.97 24.45
CA ALA A 209 -8.25 24.97 23.97
C ALA A 209 -9.71 24.45 24.08
N THR A 210 -10.30 24.53 25.27
CA THR A 210 -11.74 24.29 25.49
C THR A 210 -12.55 25.53 25.14
N GLY A 211 -12.64 25.86 23.85
CA GLY A 211 -13.49 26.92 23.34
C GLY A 211 -13.76 26.75 21.84
N PRO A 212 -14.94 27.10 21.32
CA PRO A 212 -15.18 27.08 19.88
C PRO A 212 -14.16 27.99 19.19
N SER A 213 -13.37 27.44 18.26
CA SER A 213 -12.62 28.27 17.33
C SER A 213 -13.62 29.10 16.52
N PHE A 214 -13.55 30.42 16.64
CA PHE A 214 -14.43 31.34 15.92
C PHE A 214 -14.07 31.49 14.43
N ALA A 215 -13.01 30.82 13.96
CA ALA A 215 -12.65 30.80 12.55
C ALA A 215 -13.45 29.73 11.81
N LEU A 216 -14.23 30.15 10.81
CA LEU A 216 -14.87 29.23 9.87
C LEU A 216 -13.78 28.42 9.13
N PRO A 217 -13.85 27.08 9.11
CA PRO A 217 -12.88 26.26 8.41
C PRO A 217 -12.85 26.61 6.92
N ASN A 218 -11.67 26.84 6.35
CA ASN A 218 -11.52 27.11 4.92
C ASN A 218 -11.82 25.82 4.12
N PRO A 219 -12.91 25.76 3.32
CA PRO A 219 -13.24 24.55 2.56
C PRO A 219 -12.16 24.18 1.55
N TRP A 220 -11.32 25.11 1.09
CA TRP A 220 -10.19 24.80 0.20
C TRP A 220 -9.07 24.01 0.88
N HIS A 221 -8.90 24.10 2.21
CA HIS A 221 -8.04 23.16 2.94
C HIS A 221 -8.61 21.75 2.90
N GLY A 222 -9.94 21.63 2.99
CA GLY A 222 -10.64 20.37 2.80
C GLY A 222 -10.60 19.87 1.36
N ALA A 223 -10.59 20.75 0.36
CA ALA A 223 -10.41 20.39 -1.05
C ALA A 223 -9.02 19.78 -1.30
N HIS A 224 -7.97 20.34 -0.72
CA HIS A 224 -6.63 19.75 -0.74
C HIS A 224 -6.62 18.35 -0.10
N GLU A 225 -7.30 18.18 1.03
CA GLU A 225 -7.44 16.88 1.69
C GLU A 225 -8.24 15.88 0.83
N LEU A 226 -9.33 16.31 0.21
CA LEU A 226 -10.13 15.50 -0.70
C LEU A 226 -9.28 14.95 -1.84
N LEU A 227 -8.48 15.81 -2.49
CA LEU A 227 -7.54 15.39 -3.53
C LEU A 227 -6.55 14.35 -3.00
N ARG A 228 -5.96 14.59 -1.82
CA ARG A 228 -5.03 13.65 -1.19
C ARG A 228 -5.70 12.30 -0.96
N GLN A 229 -6.85 12.25 -0.31
CA GLN A 229 -7.59 11.02 -0.04
C GLN A 229 -8.01 10.32 -1.34
N ALA A 230 -8.46 11.07 -2.35
CA ALA A 230 -8.80 10.51 -3.65
C ALA A 230 -7.61 9.79 -4.29
N THR A 231 -6.42 10.39 -4.26
CA THR A 231 -5.20 9.75 -4.75
C THR A 231 -4.84 8.51 -3.92
N TYR A 232 -4.97 8.54 -2.59
CA TYR A 232 -4.79 7.35 -1.75
C TYR A 232 -5.64 6.16 -2.20
N PHE A 233 -6.95 6.37 -2.40
CA PHE A 233 -7.85 5.32 -2.87
C PHE A 233 -7.53 4.85 -4.29
N ALA A 234 -7.10 5.76 -5.17
CA ALA A 234 -6.64 5.40 -6.50
C ALA A 234 -5.44 4.44 -6.44
N MET A 235 -4.51 4.68 -5.53
CA MET A 235 -3.28 3.89 -5.39
C MET A 235 -3.56 2.54 -4.75
N LYS A 236 -4.44 2.50 -3.75
CA LYS A 236 -4.97 1.25 -3.20
C LYS A 236 -5.63 0.38 -4.26
N ARG A 237 -6.48 0.99 -5.11
CA ARG A 237 -7.15 0.31 -6.22
C ARG A 237 -6.13 -0.21 -7.22
N ARG A 238 -5.19 0.64 -7.63
CA ARG A 238 -4.14 0.32 -8.60
C ARG A 238 -3.23 -0.80 -8.12
N ALA A 239 -2.86 -0.84 -6.84
CA ALA A 239 -2.14 -1.97 -6.26
C ALA A 239 -2.89 -3.29 -6.46
N GLY A 240 -4.21 -3.31 -6.23
CA GLY A 240 -5.04 -4.48 -6.51
C GLY A 240 -5.08 -4.84 -8.00
N THR A 241 -5.26 -3.85 -8.89
CA THR A 241 -5.28 -4.03 -10.35
C THR A 241 -3.95 -4.61 -10.87
N VAL A 242 -2.83 -3.96 -10.55
CA VAL A 242 -1.48 -4.37 -10.98
C VAL A 242 -1.14 -5.75 -10.42
N GLY A 243 -1.54 -6.04 -9.18
CA GLY A 243 -1.40 -7.36 -8.59
C GLY A 243 -2.13 -8.42 -9.39
N GLU A 244 -3.45 -8.33 -9.48
CA GLU A 244 -4.31 -9.37 -10.06
C GLU A 244 -4.19 -9.48 -11.58
N ARG A 245 -4.18 -8.35 -12.30
CA ARG A 245 -4.18 -8.33 -13.77
C ARG A 245 -2.77 -8.33 -14.37
N GLY A 246 -1.78 -7.89 -13.62
CA GLY A 246 -0.38 -7.82 -14.06
C GLY A 246 0.47 -8.93 -13.47
N LEU A 247 0.95 -8.72 -12.24
CA LEU A 247 1.97 -9.57 -11.60
C LEU A 247 1.53 -11.04 -11.51
N GLY A 248 0.28 -11.32 -11.16
CA GLY A 248 -0.25 -12.69 -11.13
C GLY A 248 -0.17 -13.41 -12.48
N ARG A 249 -0.42 -12.70 -13.58
CA ARG A 249 -0.29 -13.24 -14.95
C ARG A 249 1.15 -13.49 -15.33
N VAL A 250 2.06 -12.56 -15.01
CA VAL A 250 3.51 -12.73 -15.25
C VAL A 250 4.06 -13.94 -14.48
N ILE A 251 3.63 -14.15 -13.22
CA ILE A 251 3.99 -15.36 -12.47
C ILE A 251 3.45 -16.61 -13.14
N GLY A 252 2.22 -16.57 -13.68
CA GLY A 252 1.68 -17.68 -14.48
C GLY A 252 2.55 -18.01 -15.71
N GLN A 253 3.04 -16.99 -16.41
CA GLN A 253 3.96 -17.15 -17.54
C GLN A 253 5.31 -17.74 -17.10
N LEU A 254 5.86 -17.30 -15.97
CA LEU A 254 7.06 -17.88 -15.36
C LEU A 254 6.86 -19.35 -15.01
N ALA A 255 5.72 -19.70 -14.41
CA ALA A 255 5.40 -21.08 -14.06
C ALA A 255 5.34 -22.00 -15.28
N ALA A 256 4.83 -21.49 -16.41
CA ALA A 256 4.76 -22.24 -17.66
C ALA A 256 6.13 -22.35 -18.37
N GLY A 257 6.90 -21.25 -18.42
CA GLY A 257 8.18 -21.21 -19.14
C GLY A 257 9.39 -21.73 -18.35
N ALA A 258 9.29 -21.75 -17.02
CA ALA A 258 10.36 -22.16 -16.10
C ALA A 258 9.78 -22.91 -14.88
N PRO A 259 9.22 -24.12 -15.05
CA PRO A 259 8.49 -24.82 -13.98
C PRO A 259 9.34 -25.16 -12.75
N GLY A 260 10.67 -25.13 -12.88
CA GLY A 260 11.61 -25.34 -11.77
C GLY A 260 11.92 -24.10 -10.94
N VAL A 261 11.38 -22.91 -11.30
CA VAL A 261 11.58 -21.69 -10.52
C VAL A 261 10.64 -21.67 -9.30
N ARG A 262 11.12 -21.12 -8.20
CA ARG A 262 10.38 -20.87 -6.97
C ARG A 262 10.29 -19.37 -6.78
N VAL A 263 9.08 -18.84 -6.66
CA VAL A 263 8.84 -17.39 -6.56
C VAL A 263 8.55 -17.03 -5.11
N HIS A 264 9.26 -16.03 -4.59
CA HIS A 264 9.09 -15.49 -3.24
C HIS A 264 8.64 -14.04 -3.35
N LEU A 265 7.40 -13.81 -2.95
CA LEU A 265 6.81 -12.48 -3.02
C LEU A 265 7.14 -11.69 -1.76
N VAL A 266 7.62 -10.48 -1.95
CA VAL A 266 7.88 -9.51 -0.88
C VAL A 266 7.11 -8.25 -1.24
N GLY A 267 6.36 -7.69 -0.30
CA GLY A 267 5.62 -6.46 -0.52
C GLY A 267 5.65 -5.56 0.70
N HIS A 268 5.97 -4.29 0.48
CA HIS A 268 5.96 -3.26 1.51
C HIS A 268 4.74 -2.37 1.36
N SER A 269 4.05 -2.00 2.45
CA SER A 269 2.93 -1.04 2.39
C SER A 269 1.89 -1.44 1.32
N PHE A 270 1.55 -0.57 0.36
CA PHE A 270 0.68 -0.93 -0.79
C PHE A 270 1.28 -1.98 -1.72
N GLY A 271 2.61 -2.10 -1.80
CA GLY A 271 3.27 -3.22 -2.46
C GLY A 271 2.90 -4.56 -1.83
N GLY A 272 2.65 -4.59 -0.51
CA GLY A 272 2.07 -5.73 0.21
C GLY A 272 0.68 -6.11 -0.31
N ARG A 273 -0.17 -5.11 -0.55
CA ARG A 273 -1.48 -5.32 -1.19
C ARG A 273 -1.29 -5.86 -2.62
N LEU A 274 -0.40 -5.27 -3.40
CA LEU A 274 -0.13 -5.66 -4.78
C LEU A 274 0.27 -7.14 -4.90
N VAL A 275 1.28 -7.58 -4.15
CA VAL A 275 1.72 -8.99 -4.20
C VAL A 275 0.66 -9.94 -3.63
N SER A 276 -0.20 -9.48 -2.72
CA SER A 276 -1.30 -10.29 -2.21
C SER A 276 -2.42 -10.47 -3.24
N PHE A 277 -2.74 -9.41 -4.01
CA PHE A 277 -3.68 -9.49 -5.14
C PHE A 277 -3.12 -10.30 -6.31
N ALA A 278 -1.79 -10.39 -6.47
CA ALA A 278 -1.18 -11.29 -7.45
C ALA A 278 -1.63 -12.75 -7.25
N LEU A 279 -1.94 -13.18 -6.02
CA LEU A 279 -2.48 -14.50 -5.74
C LEU A 279 -3.85 -14.76 -6.40
N ARG A 280 -4.69 -13.72 -6.53
CA ARG A 280 -5.97 -13.79 -7.27
C ARG A 280 -5.77 -13.91 -8.77
N GLY A 281 -4.69 -13.30 -9.27
CA GLY A 281 -4.30 -13.33 -10.68
C GLY A 281 -3.62 -14.62 -11.14
N LEU A 282 -3.26 -15.52 -10.22
CA LEU A 282 -2.57 -16.76 -10.56
C LEU A 282 -3.48 -17.71 -11.35
N PRO A 283 -3.05 -18.22 -12.52
CA PRO A 283 -3.77 -19.28 -13.22
C PRO A 283 -4.04 -20.50 -12.33
N ARG A 284 -5.12 -21.26 -12.62
CA ARG A 284 -5.43 -22.49 -11.87
C ARG A 284 -4.27 -23.49 -11.96
N GLY A 285 -3.97 -24.15 -10.84
CA GLY A 285 -2.89 -25.15 -10.76
C GLY A 285 -1.48 -24.59 -10.54
N VAL A 286 -1.27 -23.27 -10.64
CA VAL A 286 0.05 -22.67 -10.37
C VAL A 286 0.41 -22.76 -8.88
N ARG A 287 1.54 -23.40 -8.58
CA ARG A 287 2.11 -23.61 -7.23
C ARG A 287 3.53 -23.05 -7.08
N THR A 288 3.96 -22.21 -8.01
CA THR A 288 5.32 -21.65 -8.09
C THR A 288 5.61 -20.65 -6.98
N VAL A 289 4.59 -19.99 -6.42
CA VAL A 289 4.75 -19.07 -5.28
C VAL A 289 5.00 -19.87 -3.99
N LYS A 290 6.20 -19.76 -3.44
CA LYS A 290 6.68 -20.55 -2.28
C LYS A 290 6.69 -19.78 -0.97
N SER A 291 6.61 -18.46 -1.01
CA SER A 291 6.36 -17.65 0.18
C SER A 291 5.78 -16.30 -0.21
N LEU A 292 5.07 -15.70 0.72
CA LEU A 292 4.63 -14.31 0.67
C LEU A 292 5.06 -13.63 1.97
N THR A 293 5.87 -12.58 1.89
CA THR A 293 6.30 -11.77 3.03
C THR A 293 5.78 -10.34 2.89
N LEU A 294 4.98 -9.92 3.86
CA LEU A 294 4.35 -8.60 3.91
C LEU A 294 5.09 -7.78 4.96
N LEU A 295 5.75 -6.70 4.52
CA LEU A 295 6.48 -5.77 5.37
C LEU A 295 5.60 -4.54 5.59
N GLN A 296 5.05 -4.37 6.80
CA GLN A 296 4.19 -3.22 7.11
C GLN A 296 3.06 -3.07 6.07
N GLY A 297 2.28 -4.14 5.85
CA GLY A 297 1.23 -4.16 4.83
C GLY A 297 0.14 -3.10 5.07
N ALA A 298 -0.04 -2.19 4.11
CA ALA A 298 -1.00 -1.07 4.19
C ALA A 298 -2.39 -1.44 3.65
N PHE A 299 -3.00 -2.47 4.24
CA PHE A 299 -4.35 -2.94 3.93
C PHE A 299 -4.88 -3.79 5.08
N SER A 300 -6.17 -4.13 5.02
CA SER A 300 -6.90 -4.64 6.20
C SER A 300 -6.25 -5.86 6.80
N HIS A 301 -6.15 -5.88 8.12
CA HIS A 301 -5.80 -7.06 8.89
C HIS A 301 -6.76 -8.25 8.70
N TYR A 302 -7.98 -7.99 8.21
CA TYR A 302 -8.98 -9.00 7.88
C TYR A 302 -8.98 -9.41 6.41
N ALA A 303 -8.07 -8.89 5.58
CA ALA A 303 -8.11 -9.12 4.13
C ALA A 303 -8.12 -10.62 3.75
N PHE A 304 -7.51 -11.50 4.55
CA PHE A 304 -7.48 -12.95 4.32
C PHE A 304 -8.56 -13.73 5.09
N ALA A 305 -9.31 -13.08 5.97
CA ALA A 305 -10.31 -13.72 6.83
C ALA A 305 -11.50 -14.21 6.02
N ALA A 306 -11.96 -15.43 6.27
CA ALA A 306 -13.15 -15.97 5.61
C ALA A 306 -14.44 -15.26 6.08
N ARG A 307 -14.46 -14.81 7.33
CA ARG A 307 -15.56 -14.03 7.91
C ARG A 307 -15.00 -12.94 8.81
N LEU A 308 -15.63 -11.77 8.83
CA LEU A 308 -15.26 -10.71 9.76
C LEU A 308 -15.81 -11.02 11.16
N PRO A 309 -15.07 -10.72 12.25
CA PRO A 309 -15.56 -10.91 13.62
C PRO A 309 -16.83 -10.12 13.94
N HIS A 310 -17.04 -8.99 13.26
CA HIS A 310 -18.13 -8.05 13.48
C HIS A 310 -19.24 -8.12 12.42
N ASP A 311 -19.04 -8.88 11.34
CA ASP A 311 -20.06 -9.15 10.32
C ASP A 311 -19.82 -10.52 9.68
N THR A 312 -20.61 -11.51 10.10
CA THR A 312 -20.48 -12.89 9.60
C THR A 312 -20.90 -13.07 8.14
N ARG A 313 -21.56 -12.08 7.53
CA ARG A 313 -21.95 -12.10 6.10
C ARG A 313 -20.90 -11.47 5.20
N ALA A 314 -19.86 -10.88 5.79
CA ALA A 314 -18.73 -10.30 5.09
C ALA A 314 -17.46 -11.11 5.35
N GLY A 315 -16.56 -11.12 4.36
CA GLY A 315 -15.21 -11.67 4.47
C GLY A 315 -14.18 -10.70 3.90
N GLY A 316 -12.90 -11.01 4.08
CA GLY A 316 -11.83 -10.25 3.47
C GLY A 316 -11.81 -10.40 1.94
N VAL A 317 -11.37 -9.36 1.23
CA VAL A 317 -11.29 -9.34 -0.24
C VAL A 317 -10.31 -10.39 -0.83
N LEU A 318 -9.40 -10.90 0.00
CA LEU A 318 -8.43 -11.95 -0.28
C LEU A 318 -8.73 -13.24 0.50
N GLN A 319 -9.96 -13.44 0.95
CA GLN A 319 -10.36 -14.66 1.66
C GLN A 319 -9.92 -15.93 0.92
N GLY A 320 -9.29 -16.85 1.63
CA GLY A 320 -8.78 -18.11 1.07
C GLY A 320 -7.56 -17.99 0.15
N GLN A 321 -7.13 -16.78 -0.24
CA GLN A 321 -6.02 -16.60 -1.18
C GLN A 321 -4.67 -16.96 -0.58
N HIS A 322 -4.50 -16.91 0.74
CA HIS A 322 -3.30 -17.41 1.41
C HIS A 322 -3.03 -18.91 1.09
N ASN A 323 -4.05 -19.70 0.76
CA ASN A 323 -3.90 -21.11 0.35
C ASN A 323 -3.26 -21.30 -1.03
N ARG A 324 -3.15 -20.21 -1.82
CA ARG A 324 -2.47 -20.19 -3.12
C ARG A 324 -0.95 -20.17 -2.99
N VAL A 325 -0.43 -19.88 -1.79
CA VAL A 325 1.00 -19.93 -1.49
C VAL A 325 1.36 -21.36 -1.10
N ASP A 326 2.34 -21.94 -1.80
CA ASP A 326 2.91 -23.25 -1.48
C ASP A 326 4.00 -23.11 -0.41
N GLY A 327 3.62 -22.50 0.72
CA GLY A 327 4.48 -22.05 1.79
C GLY A 327 3.76 -21.05 2.72
N PRO A 328 4.49 -20.37 3.62
CA PRO A 328 3.89 -19.43 4.56
C PRO A 328 3.56 -18.07 3.94
N VAL A 329 2.51 -17.44 4.48
CA VAL A 329 2.27 -15.99 4.41
C VAL A 329 2.78 -15.37 5.69
N VAL A 330 3.91 -14.65 5.62
CA VAL A 330 4.54 -13.99 6.76
C VAL A 330 4.15 -12.52 6.76
N CYS A 331 3.50 -12.05 7.82
CA CYS A 331 3.12 -10.66 8.02
C CYS A 331 3.99 -10.04 9.11
N CYS A 332 4.88 -9.13 8.71
CA CYS A 332 5.70 -8.36 9.62
C CYS A 332 4.99 -7.06 9.98
N TYR A 333 4.85 -6.82 11.29
CA TYR A 333 4.23 -5.62 11.81
C TYR A 333 5.14 -4.94 12.83
N SER A 334 4.91 -3.66 13.07
CA SER A 334 5.60 -2.92 14.13
C SER A 334 4.67 -1.93 14.80
N ARG A 335 4.66 -1.93 16.13
CA ARG A 335 3.98 -0.88 16.92
C ARG A 335 4.57 0.52 16.69
N HIS A 336 5.77 0.62 16.13
CA HIS A 336 6.40 1.90 15.79
C HIS A 336 5.96 2.41 14.41
N ASP A 337 5.19 1.63 13.65
CA ASP A 337 4.55 2.06 12.42
C ASP A 337 3.32 2.92 12.75
N GLN A 338 3.56 4.23 12.85
CA GLN A 338 2.51 5.20 13.16
C GLN A 338 1.55 5.35 11.98
N ALA A 339 2.05 5.19 10.76
CA ALA A 339 1.25 5.31 9.55
C ALA A 339 0.06 4.33 9.53
N LEU A 340 0.31 3.08 9.91
CA LEU A 340 -0.71 2.04 9.89
C LEU A 340 -1.55 1.96 11.18
N SER A 341 -1.02 2.50 12.29
CA SER A 341 -1.73 2.53 13.56
C SER A 341 -2.90 3.53 13.61
N THR A 342 -2.85 4.61 12.81
CA THR A 342 -3.84 5.69 12.86
C THR A 342 -4.52 5.99 11.52
N MET A 343 -3.79 6.04 10.40
CA MET A 343 -4.40 6.45 9.11
C MET A 343 -5.40 5.47 8.56
N TYR A 344 -5.01 4.19 8.60
CA TYR A 344 -5.74 3.17 7.88
C TYR A 344 -7.16 2.95 8.45
N PRO A 345 -7.37 2.96 9.79
CA PRO A 345 -8.70 2.95 10.37
C PRO A 345 -9.57 4.16 10.00
N LEU A 346 -8.98 5.35 9.93
CA LEU A 346 -9.70 6.58 9.59
C LEU A 346 -10.10 6.61 8.11
N ALA A 347 -9.18 6.34 7.21
CA ALA A 347 -9.46 6.25 5.78
C ALA A 347 -10.52 5.16 5.49
N SER A 348 -10.44 4.02 6.18
CA SER A 348 -11.43 2.94 6.03
C SER A 348 -12.81 3.32 6.58
N ARG A 349 -12.88 4.07 7.69
CA ARG A 349 -14.13 4.64 8.21
C ARG A 349 -14.76 5.61 7.22
N MET A 350 -13.98 6.51 6.62
CA MET A 350 -14.47 7.50 5.65
C MET A 350 -14.92 6.88 4.33
N ALA A 351 -14.51 5.64 4.04
CA ALA A 351 -15.03 4.86 2.93
C ALA A 351 -16.33 4.10 3.26
N GLY A 352 -16.67 3.94 4.54
CA GLY A 352 -17.90 3.30 5.01
C GLY A 352 -19.03 4.30 5.32
N HIS A 353 -20.26 3.80 5.43
CA HIS A 353 -21.45 4.59 5.76
C HIS A 353 -21.64 4.84 7.28
N ASP A 354 -20.68 4.44 8.13
CA ASP A 354 -20.82 4.51 9.59
C ASP A 354 -20.30 5.85 10.13
N ARG A 355 -21.19 6.84 10.17
CA ARG A 355 -20.93 8.23 10.64
C ARG A 355 -21.03 8.44 12.15
N GLU A 356 -21.36 7.41 12.93
CA GLU A 356 -21.66 7.55 14.36
C GLU A 356 -20.55 6.95 15.21
N LEU A 357 -19.53 7.73 15.63
CA LEU A 357 -18.79 7.51 16.89
C LEU A 357 -17.64 8.53 17.04
N ALA A 358 -17.62 9.29 18.15
CA ALA A 358 -16.56 10.26 18.51
C ALA A 358 -16.05 9.97 19.94
N GLY A 359 -14.72 9.97 20.16
CA GLY A 359 -14.09 9.80 21.49
C GLY A 359 -12.74 9.06 21.48
N LEU A 360 -11.98 9.05 22.59
CA LEU A 360 -10.67 8.37 22.70
C LEU A 360 -10.75 6.83 22.72
N ASP A 361 -11.86 6.25 23.21
CA ASP A 361 -12.16 4.81 23.12
C ASP A 361 -12.39 4.34 21.67
N VAL A 362 -12.62 5.28 20.75
CA VAL A 362 -12.85 5.05 19.32
C VAL A 362 -11.56 4.64 18.62
N GLY A 363 -10.37 5.09 19.05
CA GLY A 363 -9.10 4.66 18.43
C GLY A 363 -8.87 3.15 18.55
N ARG A 364 -9.18 2.58 19.72
CA ARG A 364 -9.06 1.14 19.98
C ARG A 364 -10.18 0.34 19.29
N ALA A 365 -11.41 0.84 19.30
CA ALA A 365 -12.54 0.21 18.62
C ALA A 365 -12.46 0.28 17.08
N LEU A 366 -11.97 1.40 16.52
CA LEU A 366 -11.70 1.56 15.08
C LEU A 366 -10.50 0.74 14.65
N SER A 367 -9.42 0.68 15.45
CA SER A 367 -8.29 -0.22 15.20
C SER A 367 -8.75 -1.68 15.17
N ALA A 368 -9.69 -2.08 16.03
CA ALA A 368 -10.23 -3.43 16.04
C ALA A 368 -11.13 -3.75 14.83
N LYS A 369 -11.87 -2.78 14.28
CA LYS A 369 -12.76 -3.01 13.11
C LYS A 369 -12.04 -2.79 11.77
N TRP A 370 -11.09 -1.85 11.73
CA TRP A 370 -10.49 -1.28 10.53
C TRP A 370 -8.95 -1.23 10.60
N GLY A 371 -8.30 -2.14 11.32
CA GLY A 371 -6.85 -2.16 11.48
C GLY A 371 -6.10 -2.56 10.21
N ALA A 372 -4.89 -2.03 10.05
CA ALA A 372 -3.96 -2.44 9.00
C ALA A 372 -3.05 -3.55 9.50
N MET A 373 -2.83 -4.57 8.68
CA MET A 373 -2.00 -5.71 9.08
C MET A 373 -0.54 -5.36 9.38
N GLY A 374 -0.01 -4.28 8.82
CA GLY A 374 1.33 -3.82 9.17
C GLY A 374 1.44 -3.22 10.57
N HIS A 375 0.31 -2.97 11.25
CA HIS A 375 0.27 -2.53 12.65
C HIS A 375 0.13 -3.70 13.63
N ASP A 376 -0.77 -4.65 13.36
CA ASP A 376 -1.16 -5.71 14.31
C ASP A 376 -1.21 -7.13 13.71
N GLY A 377 -0.70 -7.30 12.49
CA GLY A 377 -0.64 -8.59 11.81
C GLY A 377 -1.94 -9.00 11.11
N VAL A 378 -1.97 -10.22 10.58
CA VAL A 378 -3.18 -10.86 10.04
C VAL A 378 -4.11 -11.25 11.18
N GLN A 379 -5.39 -10.92 11.06
CA GLN A 379 -6.42 -11.16 12.05
C GLN A 379 -7.55 -12.04 11.49
N ALA A 380 -8.27 -12.74 12.37
CA ALA A 380 -9.41 -13.61 12.05
C ALA A 380 -9.16 -14.69 10.98
N VAL A 381 -7.90 -15.13 10.81
CA VAL A 381 -7.55 -16.33 10.04
C VAL A 381 -7.16 -17.45 11.01
N PRO A 382 -7.96 -18.53 11.13
CA PRO A 382 -7.67 -19.63 12.04
C PRO A 382 -6.28 -20.24 11.82
N GLY A 383 -5.58 -20.56 12.91
CA GLY A 383 -4.24 -21.14 12.85
C GLY A 383 -3.11 -20.14 12.60
N THR A 384 -3.39 -18.84 12.55
CA THR A 384 -2.35 -17.80 12.45
C THR A 384 -1.46 -17.81 13.68
N ARG A 385 -0.17 -18.11 13.50
CA ARG A 385 0.81 -18.11 14.59
C ARG A 385 1.41 -16.72 14.76
N SER A 386 1.72 -16.33 16.00
CA SER A 386 2.45 -15.09 16.29
C SER A 386 3.82 -15.41 16.84
N LEU A 387 4.85 -14.77 16.30
CA LEU A 387 6.26 -14.91 16.67
C LEU A 387 6.89 -13.52 16.82
N THR A 388 7.91 -13.41 17.65
CA THR A 388 8.87 -12.31 17.55
C THR A 388 9.81 -12.55 16.36
N LEU A 389 10.42 -11.48 15.84
CA LEU A 389 11.45 -11.60 14.79
C LEU A 389 12.59 -12.55 15.22
N ALA A 390 13.02 -12.51 16.47
CA ALA A 390 14.07 -13.39 16.99
C ALA A 390 13.67 -14.88 17.00
N GLU A 391 12.40 -15.20 17.28
CA GLU A 391 11.90 -16.59 17.19
C GLU A 391 11.80 -17.06 15.74
N ALA A 392 11.28 -16.21 14.86
CA ALA A 392 11.15 -16.48 13.43
C ALA A 392 12.50 -16.73 12.74
N LEU A 393 13.58 -16.11 13.23
CA LEU A 393 14.94 -16.30 12.70
C LEU A 393 15.69 -17.49 13.31
N ARG A 394 15.28 -17.99 14.48
CA ARG A 394 15.93 -19.14 15.15
C ARG A 394 15.34 -20.48 14.75
N GLY A 395 14.04 -20.53 14.48
CA GLY A 395 13.31 -21.77 14.22
C GLY A 395 12.73 -21.82 12.80
N PRO A 396 12.29 -23.02 12.35
CA PRO A 396 11.59 -23.10 11.08
C PRO A 396 10.26 -22.36 11.19
N LEU A 397 9.99 -21.49 10.22
CA LEU A 397 8.65 -20.95 10.02
C LEU A 397 7.67 -22.09 9.64
N PRO A 398 6.38 -21.94 9.98
CA PRO A 398 5.32 -22.82 9.50
C PRO A 398 5.41 -23.13 8.00
N ALA A 399 5.09 -24.38 7.64
CA ALA A 399 5.15 -24.83 6.24
C ALA A 399 4.03 -24.23 5.37
N SER A 400 2.95 -23.75 5.98
CA SER A 400 1.80 -23.16 5.32
C SER A 400 1.03 -22.27 6.28
N GLY A 401 0.07 -21.51 5.74
CA GLY A 401 -0.79 -20.63 6.51
C GLY A 401 -0.15 -19.29 6.85
N CYS A 402 -0.87 -18.49 7.63
CA CYS A 402 -0.46 -17.14 8.02
C CYS A 402 0.42 -17.17 9.28
N VAL A 403 1.40 -16.28 9.33
CA VAL A 403 2.31 -16.10 10.48
C VAL A 403 2.54 -14.62 10.69
N ASN A 404 2.22 -14.13 11.88
CA ASN A 404 2.51 -12.78 12.31
C ASN A 404 3.89 -12.73 12.96
N VAL A 405 4.72 -11.78 12.54
CA VAL A 405 6.06 -11.56 13.07
C VAL A 405 6.16 -10.13 13.61
N ASP A 406 6.31 -9.99 14.93
CA ASP A 406 6.61 -8.70 15.55
C ASP A 406 8.05 -8.30 15.20
N ALA A 407 8.17 -7.30 14.33
CA ALA A 407 9.43 -6.76 13.85
C ALA A 407 9.87 -5.50 14.61
N ALA A 408 9.15 -5.07 15.65
CA ALA A 408 9.38 -3.80 16.34
C ALA A 408 10.74 -3.68 17.04
N ALA A 409 11.45 -4.79 17.27
CA ALA A 409 12.83 -4.76 17.76
C ALA A 409 13.80 -4.10 16.77
N VAL A 410 13.51 -4.21 15.48
CA VAL A 410 14.37 -3.78 14.36
C VAL A 410 13.72 -2.63 13.59
N VAL A 411 12.43 -2.77 13.25
CA VAL A 411 11.61 -1.73 12.59
C VAL A 411 11.13 -0.73 13.63
N ARG A 412 11.95 0.27 13.92
CA ARG A 412 11.70 1.26 14.98
C ARG A 412 12.27 2.64 14.71
N ARG A 413 13.00 2.82 13.60
CA ARG A 413 13.59 4.11 13.24
C ARG A 413 12.68 4.86 12.29
N GLY A 414 12.63 6.17 12.45
CA GLY A 414 11.79 7.04 11.64
C GLY A 414 11.29 8.20 12.48
N GLY A 415 10.58 9.12 11.84
CA GLY A 415 10.02 10.29 12.49
C GLY A 415 8.52 10.36 12.29
N PRO A 416 7.80 11.13 13.11
CA PRO A 416 6.46 11.55 12.75
C PRO A 416 6.54 12.22 11.36
N PRO A 417 5.53 12.02 10.53
CA PRO A 417 4.26 11.39 10.88
C PRO A 417 4.25 9.85 10.75
N ALA A 418 5.17 9.27 9.97
CA ALA A 418 5.08 7.89 9.52
C ALA A 418 5.64 6.87 10.52
N GLY A 419 6.38 7.35 11.52
CA GLY A 419 7.14 6.49 12.41
C GLY A 419 8.06 5.58 11.62
N ALA A 420 8.06 4.29 11.95
CA ALA A 420 8.94 3.30 11.37
C ALA A 420 8.42 2.64 10.07
N HIS A 421 7.40 3.22 9.42
CA HIS A 421 6.75 2.61 8.25
C HIS A 421 7.72 2.23 7.11
N SER A 422 8.73 3.05 6.85
CA SER A 422 9.74 2.82 5.79
C SER A 422 11.05 2.22 6.29
N ASP A 423 11.18 1.92 7.59
CA ASP A 423 12.39 1.35 8.20
C ASP A 423 12.42 -0.17 7.99
N ILE A 424 12.52 -0.57 6.73
CA ILE A 424 12.40 -1.97 6.29
C ILE A 424 13.66 -2.52 5.64
N VAL A 425 14.69 -1.70 5.50
CA VAL A 425 16.00 -2.11 4.97
C VAL A 425 16.86 -2.60 6.13
N HIS A 426 16.64 -3.86 6.51
CA HIS A 426 17.40 -4.52 7.57
C HIS A 426 17.79 -5.92 7.14
N ARG A 427 18.98 -6.37 7.57
CA ARG A 427 19.50 -7.71 7.27
C ARG A 427 18.56 -8.80 7.80
N GLU A 428 17.97 -8.58 8.97
CA GLU A 428 17.05 -9.48 9.64
C GLU A 428 15.78 -9.73 8.83
N LEU A 429 15.25 -8.70 8.15
CA LEU A 429 14.08 -8.85 7.29
C LEU A 429 14.41 -9.58 5.99
N ALA A 430 15.60 -9.35 5.43
CA ALA A 430 16.07 -10.15 4.29
C ALA A 430 16.28 -11.62 4.69
N GLN A 431 16.83 -11.89 5.87
CA GLN A 431 16.98 -13.24 6.40
C GLN A 431 15.61 -13.90 6.63
N LEU A 432 14.61 -13.14 7.10
CA LEU A 432 13.25 -13.65 7.28
C LEU A 432 12.60 -14.06 5.95
N VAL A 433 12.81 -13.28 4.87
CA VAL A 433 12.33 -13.63 3.52
C VAL A 433 12.92 -14.96 3.06
N LEU A 434 14.22 -15.16 3.27
CA LEU A 434 14.91 -16.40 2.91
C LEU A 434 14.42 -17.58 3.76
N ALA A 435 14.24 -17.38 5.07
CA ALA A 435 13.69 -18.39 5.96
C ALA A 435 12.27 -18.80 5.57
N ALA A 436 11.42 -17.83 5.21
CA ALA A 436 10.05 -18.09 4.75
C ALA A 436 10.04 -18.88 3.44
N GLY A 437 10.94 -18.55 2.51
CA GLY A 437 11.11 -19.26 1.25
C GLY A 437 11.85 -20.60 1.34
N ARG A 438 12.50 -20.86 2.48
CA ARG A 438 13.46 -21.96 2.68
C ARG A 438 14.58 -21.94 1.64
N VAL A 439 15.10 -20.74 1.38
CA VAL A 439 16.20 -20.48 0.45
C VAL A 439 17.52 -20.63 1.20
N GLY A 440 18.41 -21.51 0.73
CA GLY A 440 19.70 -21.82 1.37
C GLY A 440 20.77 -22.28 0.40
#